data_AF-A0A3N5FYX5-F1
#
_entry.id   AF-A0A3N5FYX5-F1
#
_cell.length_a   1.000
_cell.length_b   1.000
_cell.length_c   1.000
_cell.angle_alpha   90.00
_cell.angle_beta   90.00
_cell.angle_gamma   90.00
#
_symmetry.space_group_name_H-M   'P 1'
#
loop_
_entity.id
_entity.type
_entity.pdbx_description
1 polymer ?
#
loop_
_entity_poly.entity_id
_entity_poly.type
_entity_poly.pdbx_seq_one_letter_code
_entity_poly.pdbx_strand_id
1 'polypeptide(L)'
;MLDVSLTYYRYGFLGGEFLTWLWFYIVNNDQNELFDNKKVFLEIGNKIVLERKANDAVEKVTINGKDAGLEEGIISLKKGAVVKELNLLYRKEDKEWSFTITGESLGISNLKVPDIGFIESKKDVAGFVVEKVFLYDSLYQLTDGLYKKFIKLRVSNGWVTVVSDMNKWINS
;
A
#
# COMPACT_ATOMS: atom_id res chain seq x y z
N MET A 1 9.44 -13.21 25.66
CA MET A 1 9.44 -13.23 24.17
C MET A 1 7.98 -13.24 23.76
N LEU A 2 7.48 -12.17 23.14
CA LEU A 2 6.14 -12.18 22.56
C LEU A 2 6.13 -13.24 21.46
N ASP A 3 5.24 -14.21 21.55
CA ASP A 3 5.02 -15.15 20.45
C ASP A 3 4.57 -14.35 19.23
N VAL A 4 5.38 -14.42 18.17
CA VAL A 4 5.15 -13.72 16.91
C VAL A 4 3.78 -14.11 16.33
N SER A 5 3.35 -15.35 16.54
CA SER A 5 2.06 -15.88 16.12
C SER A 5 0.92 -15.18 16.85
N LEU A 6 0.99 -15.08 18.18
CA LEU A 6 0.00 -14.36 18.99
C LEU A 6 -0.07 -12.86 18.63
N THR A 7 1.08 -12.25 18.37
CA THR A 7 1.17 -10.84 17.96
C THR A 7 0.52 -10.63 16.59
N TYR A 8 0.77 -11.55 15.65
CA TYR A 8 0.18 -11.55 14.33
C TYR A 8 -1.35 -11.67 14.39
N TYR A 9 -1.88 -12.62 15.17
CA TYR A 9 -3.33 -12.75 15.35
C TYR A 9 -3.96 -11.52 16.01
N ARG A 10 -3.28 -10.92 17.00
CA ARG A 10 -3.81 -9.79 17.76
C ARG A 10 -3.79 -8.47 16.99
N TYR A 11 -2.78 -8.26 16.15
CA TYR A 11 -2.55 -6.97 15.49
C TYR A 11 -2.65 -7.01 13.96
N GLY A 12 -3.01 -8.15 13.36
CA GLY A 12 -3.18 -8.28 11.91
C GLY A 12 -4.20 -7.31 11.30
N PHE A 13 -5.14 -6.80 12.11
CA PHE A 13 -6.08 -5.76 11.68
C PHE A 13 -5.40 -4.45 11.24
N LEU A 14 -4.21 -4.14 11.78
CA LEU A 14 -3.46 -2.93 11.42
C LEU A 14 -3.10 -2.89 9.94
N GLY A 15 -2.85 -4.05 9.34
CA GLY A 15 -2.58 -4.16 7.91
C GLY A 15 -3.75 -3.71 7.05
N GLY A 16 -4.95 -4.15 7.42
CA GLY A 16 -6.18 -3.77 6.72
C GLY A 16 -6.54 -2.30 6.92
N GLU A 17 -6.41 -1.80 8.16
CA GLU A 17 -6.58 -0.37 8.45
C GLU A 17 -5.57 0.48 7.67
N PHE A 18 -4.31 0.08 7.63
CA PHE A 18 -3.24 0.78 6.90
C PHE A 18 -3.55 0.89 5.42
N LEU A 19 -3.87 -0.22 4.75
CA LEU A 19 -4.13 -0.18 3.30
C LEU A 19 -5.42 0.57 2.97
N THR A 20 -6.44 0.48 3.83
CA THR A 20 -7.69 1.23 3.64
C THR A 20 -7.47 2.73 3.82
N TRP A 21 -6.68 3.12 4.84
CA TRP A 21 -6.25 4.50 5.03
C TRP A 21 -5.39 5.00 3.87
N LEU A 22 -4.44 4.19 3.39
CA LEU A 22 -3.56 4.56 2.28
C LEU A 22 -4.37 4.83 1.00
N TRP A 23 -5.36 3.98 0.72
CA TRP A 23 -6.27 4.20 -0.41
C TRP A 23 -7.06 5.50 -0.25
N PHE A 24 -7.68 5.73 0.91
CA PHE A 24 -8.37 6.99 1.22
C PHE A 24 -7.46 8.21 1.00
N TYR A 25 -6.23 8.14 1.53
CA TYR A 25 -5.27 9.24 1.46
C TYR A 25 -4.86 9.54 0.01
N ILE A 26 -4.56 8.52 -0.79
CA ILE A 26 -4.19 8.69 -2.21
C ILE A 26 -5.30 9.39 -3.00
N VAL A 27 -6.57 9.13 -2.68
CA VAL A 27 -7.72 9.67 -3.40
C VAL A 27 -8.10 11.08 -2.94
N ASN A 28 -7.94 11.41 -1.65
CA ASN A 28 -8.53 12.61 -1.05
C ASN A 28 -7.52 13.67 -0.61
N ASN A 29 -6.23 13.37 -0.56
CA ASN A 29 -5.20 14.25 0.00
C ASN A 29 -4.11 14.60 -1.01
N ASP A 30 -3.46 15.74 -0.80
CA ASP A 30 -2.24 16.09 -1.53
C ASP A 30 -1.09 15.17 -1.08
N GLN A 31 -0.54 14.42 -2.03
CA GLN A 31 0.56 13.49 -1.79
C GLN A 31 1.87 14.18 -1.41
N ASN A 32 2.00 15.48 -1.67
CA ASN A 32 3.14 16.26 -1.21
C ASN A 32 3.32 16.19 0.32
N GLU A 33 2.22 16.14 1.07
CA GLU A 33 2.24 15.96 2.53
C GLU A 33 2.69 14.54 2.95
N LEU A 34 2.36 13.54 2.13
CA LEU A 34 2.79 12.15 2.37
C LEU A 34 4.29 11.95 2.16
N PHE A 35 4.91 12.79 1.33
CA PHE A 35 6.33 12.67 0.96
C PHE A 35 7.20 13.85 1.37
N ASP A 36 6.71 14.72 2.25
CA ASP A 36 7.44 15.90 2.76
C ASP A 36 7.98 16.78 1.61
N ASN A 37 7.13 17.08 0.62
CA ASN A 37 7.41 17.86 -0.60
C ASN A 37 8.48 17.27 -1.54
N LYS A 38 8.75 15.96 -1.45
CA LYS A 38 9.55 15.28 -2.47
C LYS A 38 8.70 15.06 -3.73
N LYS A 39 9.34 15.10 -4.91
CA LYS A 39 8.73 14.73 -6.21
C LYS A 39 8.48 13.22 -6.28
N VAL A 40 7.49 12.78 -5.52
CA VAL A 40 7.07 11.39 -5.39
C VAL A 40 5.57 11.34 -5.62
N PHE A 41 5.14 10.39 -6.44
CA PHE A 41 3.74 10.12 -6.72
C PHE A 41 3.43 8.66 -6.44
N LEU A 42 2.25 8.41 -5.90
CA LEU A 42 1.73 7.10 -5.57
C LEU A 42 0.28 7.00 -6.05
N GLU A 43 0.00 6.10 -6.98
CA GLU A 43 -1.34 5.90 -7.52
C GLU A 43 -1.82 4.50 -7.20
N ILE A 44 -3.15 4.34 -7.15
CA ILE A 44 -3.76 3.02 -7.14
C ILE A 44 -3.50 2.40 -8.50
N GLY A 45 -2.91 1.21 -8.47
CA GLY A 45 -2.66 0.44 -9.67
C GLY A 45 -3.91 -0.35 -10.09
N ASN A 46 -3.70 -1.49 -10.75
CA ASN A 46 -4.79 -2.14 -11.47
C ASN A 46 -5.58 -3.18 -10.67
N LYS A 47 -5.31 -3.32 -9.36
CA LYS A 47 -5.91 -4.37 -8.52
C LYS A 47 -6.11 -3.90 -7.08
N ILE A 48 -7.32 -4.13 -6.57
CA ILE A 48 -7.66 -4.00 -5.15
C ILE A 48 -8.32 -5.29 -4.70
N VAL A 49 -7.93 -5.79 -3.53
CA VAL A 49 -8.58 -6.92 -2.87
C VAL A 49 -9.14 -6.45 -1.55
N LEU A 50 -10.44 -6.66 -1.34
CA LEU A 50 -11.11 -6.39 -0.08
C LEU A 50 -11.56 -7.70 0.58
N GLU A 51 -11.51 -7.72 1.91
CA GLU A 51 -11.89 -8.85 2.72
C GLU A 51 -12.81 -8.40 3.84
N ARG A 52 -13.91 -9.14 4.04
CA ARG A 52 -14.79 -9.00 5.20
C ARG A 52 -14.89 -10.33 5.91
N LYS A 53 -14.66 -10.32 7.23
CA LYS A 53 -14.85 -11.49 8.08
C LYS A 53 -16.18 -11.34 8.82
N ALA A 54 -17.12 -12.25 8.58
CA ALA A 54 -18.42 -12.26 9.26
C ALA A 54 -18.87 -13.71 9.50
N ASN A 55 -19.25 -14.04 10.74
CA ASN A 55 -19.82 -15.34 11.13
C ASN A 55 -19.03 -16.56 10.59
N ASP A 56 -17.72 -16.60 10.86
CA ASP A 56 -16.77 -17.63 10.39
C ASP A 56 -16.61 -17.75 8.85
N ALA A 57 -17.29 -16.90 8.08
CA ALA A 57 -17.10 -16.78 6.64
C ALA A 57 -16.15 -15.61 6.31
N VAL A 58 -15.30 -15.83 5.30
CA VAL A 58 -14.45 -14.80 4.71
C VAL A 58 -15.00 -14.46 3.34
N GLU A 59 -15.60 -13.29 3.21
CA GLU A 59 -16.03 -12.73 1.93
C GLU A 59 -14.87 -11.97 1.30
N LYS A 60 -14.50 -12.33 0.07
CA LYS A 60 -13.40 -11.71 -0.67
C LYS A 60 -13.93 -11.09 -1.96
N VAL A 61 -13.63 -9.81 -2.17
CA VAL A 61 -13.91 -9.09 -3.42
C VAL A 61 -12.58 -8.73 -4.06
N THR A 62 -12.40 -9.08 -5.33
CA THR A 62 -11.20 -8.71 -6.10
C THR A 62 -11.63 -7.90 -7.30
N ILE A 63 -11.07 -6.70 -7.41
CA ILE A 63 -11.35 -5.75 -8.48
C ILE A 63 -10.09 -5.65 -9.34
N ASN A 64 -10.22 -5.79 -10.66
CA ASN A 64 -9.12 -5.66 -11.61
C ASN A 64 -9.51 -4.66 -12.72
N GLY A 65 -8.62 -3.74 -13.09
CA GLY A 65 -8.85 -2.80 -14.18
C GLY A 65 -7.97 -1.55 -14.09
N LYS A 66 -7.84 -0.77 -15.18
CA LYS A 66 -7.09 0.50 -15.16
C LYS A 66 -7.71 1.54 -14.21
N ASP A 67 -9.01 1.45 -13.99
CA ASP A 67 -9.79 2.25 -13.03
C ASP A 67 -10.34 1.36 -11.92
N ALA A 68 -9.55 0.37 -11.44
CA ALA A 68 -10.01 -0.70 -10.55
C ALA A 68 -10.87 -0.15 -9.38
N GLY A 69 -12.18 -0.16 -9.63
CA GLY A 69 -13.34 0.13 -8.78
C GLY A 69 -13.12 1.04 -7.60
N LEU A 70 -13.16 2.36 -7.84
CA LEU A 70 -13.64 3.29 -6.81
C LEU A 70 -15.06 2.87 -6.37
N GLU A 71 -15.99 2.60 -7.30
CA GLU A 71 -17.38 2.33 -6.94
C GLU A 71 -17.59 0.97 -6.25
N GLU A 72 -17.15 -0.16 -6.85
CA GLU A 72 -17.34 -1.49 -6.26
C GLU A 72 -16.51 -1.69 -4.99
N GLY A 73 -15.34 -1.05 -4.92
CA GLY A 73 -14.50 -1.05 -3.74
C GLY A 73 -15.15 -0.26 -2.61
N ILE A 74 -15.70 0.93 -2.88
CA ILE A 74 -16.44 1.73 -1.89
C ILE A 74 -17.70 0.98 -1.42
N ILE A 75 -18.44 0.30 -2.29
CA ILE A 75 -19.57 -0.55 -1.89
C ILE A 75 -19.11 -1.67 -0.95
N SER A 76 -17.94 -2.26 -1.19
CA SER A 76 -17.37 -3.28 -0.31
C SER A 76 -16.97 -2.70 1.04
N LEU A 77 -16.38 -1.51 1.07
CA LEU A 77 -16.09 -0.76 2.32
C LEU A 77 -17.38 -0.42 3.08
N LYS A 78 -18.45 0.02 2.40
CA LYS A 78 -19.79 0.27 3.00
C LYS A 78 -20.34 -0.97 3.72
N LYS A 79 -20.03 -2.18 3.22
CA LYS A 79 -20.40 -3.46 3.85
C LYS A 79 -19.49 -3.88 5.01
N GLY A 80 -18.47 -3.08 5.34
CA GLY A 80 -17.51 -3.37 6.41
C GLY A 80 -16.33 -4.23 5.98
N ALA A 81 -16.05 -4.35 4.68
CA ALA A 81 -14.79 -4.93 4.21
C ALA A 81 -13.62 -3.97 4.47
N VAL A 82 -12.42 -4.52 4.56
CA VAL A 82 -11.16 -3.75 4.62
C VAL A 82 -10.24 -4.17 3.47
N VAL A 83 -9.33 -3.30 3.07
CA VAL A 83 -8.37 -3.60 2.00
C VAL A 83 -7.36 -4.65 2.49
N LYS A 84 -7.30 -5.79 1.80
CA LYS A 84 -6.35 -6.89 2.07
C LYS A 84 -5.09 -6.79 1.21
N GLU A 85 -5.24 -6.45 -0.07
CA GLU A 85 -4.14 -6.22 -1.01
C GLU A 85 -4.41 -4.96 -1.82
N LEU A 86 -3.36 -4.18 -2.06
CA LEU A 86 -3.43 -2.95 -2.86
C LEU A 86 -2.28 -2.95 -3.87
N ASN A 87 -2.60 -2.94 -5.16
CA ASN A 87 -1.62 -2.67 -6.22
C ASN A 87 -1.38 -1.17 -6.29
N LEU A 88 -0.12 -0.77 -6.42
CA LEU A 88 0.34 0.61 -6.39
C LEU A 88 1.29 0.86 -7.56
N LEU A 89 1.20 2.08 -8.11
CA LEU A 89 2.18 2.66 -9.02
C LEU A 89 2.92 3.75 -8.26
N TYR A 90 4.22 3.59 -8.10
CA TYR A 90 5.09 4.54 -7.42
C TYR A 90 6.00 5.19 -8.45
N ARG A 91 6.01 6.52 -8.51
CA ARG A 91 6.92 7.29 -9.35
C ARG A 91 7.79 8.19 -8.49
N LYS A 92 9.08 8.18 -8.75
CA LYS A 92 10.05 9.08 -8.12
C LYS A 92 11.06 9.49 -9.17
N GLU A 93 11.17 10.79 -9.41
CA GLU A 93 11.96 11.33 -10.52
C GLU A 93 11.50 10.69 -11.85
N ASP A 94 12.41 10.11 -12.63
CA ASP A 94 12.12 9.45 -13.92
C ASP A 94 11.94 7.93 -13.78
N LYS A 95 11.76 7.43 -12.55
CA LYS A 95 11.65 6.00 -12.25
C LYS A 95 10.22 5.64 -11.83
N GLU A 96 9.71 4.54 -12.37
CA GLU A 96 8.39 3.99 -12.04
C GLU A 96 8.51 2.55 -11.52
N TRP A 97 7.81 2.26 -10.43
CA TRP A 97 7.64 0.93 -9.87
C TRP A 97 6.15 0.56 -9.90
N SER A 98 5.85 -0.71 -10.17
CA SER A 98 4.52 -1.27 -9.98
C SER A 98 4.62 -2.48 -9.06
N PHE A 99 3.79 -2.53 -8.02
CA PHE A 99 3.89 -3.57 -7.00
C PHE A 99 2.59 -3.70 -6.21
N THR A 100 2.42 -4.81 -5.50
CA THR A 100 1.27 -5.04 -4.63
C THR A 100 1.73 -5.22 -3.19
N ILE A 101 1.09 -4.50 -2.26
CA ILE A 101 1.29 -4.68 -0.82
C ILE A 101 0.15 -5.54 -0.26
N THR A 102 0.48 -6.56 0.53
CA THR A 102 -0.48 -7.32 1.34
C THR A 102 -0.49 -6.79 2.77
N GLY A 103 -1.66 -6.37 3.29
CA GLY A 103 -1.74 -5.67 4.57
C GLY A 103 -1.24 -6.49 5.75
N GLU A 104 -1.59 -7.78 5.80
CA GLU A 104 -1.29 -8.68 6.92
C GLU A 104 0.20 -8.87 7.19
N SER A 105 1.05 -8.81 6.17
CA SER A 105 2.51 -9.00 6.29
C SER A 105 3.32 -7.79 5.84
N LEU A 106 2.66 -6.76 5.28
CA LEU A 106 3.28 -5.71 4.45
C LEU A 106 4.16 -6.30 3.34
N GLY A 107 3.89 -7.54 2.93
CA GLY A 107 4.63 -8.25 1.91
C GLY A 107 4.44 -7.60 0.54
N ILE A 108 5.53 -7.52 -0.22
CA ILE A 108 5.54 -6.99 -1.57
C ILE A 108 5.49 -8.13 -2.56
N SER A 109 4.57 -8.05 -3.53
CA SER A 109 4.40 -9.01 -4.62
C SER A 109 4.24 -8.29 -5.95
N ASN A 110 4.36 -9.03 -7.06
CA ASN A 110 4.22 -8.50 -8.42
C ASN A 110 5.09 -7.26 -8.71
N LEU A 111 6.28 -7.20 -8.11
CA LEU A 111 7.18 -6.08 -8.24
C LEU A 111 7.77 -6.00 -9.65
N LYS A 112 7.48 -4.89 -10.33
CA LYS A 112 8.17 -4.42 -11.53
C LYS A 112 8.95 -3.18 -11.14
N VAL A 113 10.25 -3.23 -11.34
CA VAL A 113 11.18 -2.11 -11.11
C VAL A 113 11.46 -1.39 -12.44
N PRO A 114 12.00 -0.15 -12.40
CA PRO A 114 12.46 0.54 -13.59
C PRO A 114 13.44 -0.31 -14.42
N ASP A 115 13.38 -0.10 -15.74
CA ASP A 115 14.38 -0.65 -16.65
C ASP A 115 15.72 0.06 -16.40
N ILE A 116 16.78 -0.74 -16.28
CA ILE A 116 18.16 -0.27 -16.06
C ILE A 116 19.10 -0.73 -17.18
N GLY A 117 18.53 -1.13 -18.32
CA GLY A 117 19.28 -1.58 -19.50
C GLY A 117 19.79 -3.02 -19.39
N PHE A 118 20.74 -3.35 -20.26
CA PHE A 118 21.31 -4.69 -20.40
C PHE A 118 22.75 -4.76 -19.90
N ILE A 119 23.16 -5.95 -19.47
CA ILE A 119 24.55 -6.24 -19.11
C ILE A 119 25.34 -6.49 -20.41
N GLU A 120 26.24 -5.58 -20.76
CA GLU A 120 27.05 -5.70 -21.99
C GLU A 120 28.31 -6.55 -21.78
N SER A 121 28.91 -6.51 -20.58
CA SER A 121 30.11 -7.28 -20.26
C SER A 121 30.12 -7.82 -18.82
N LYS A 122 31.03 -8.77 -18.54
CA LYS A 122 31.24 -9.30 -17.18
C LYS A 122 31.66 -8.23 -16.17
N LYS A 123 32.24 -7.11 -16.62
CA LYS A 123 32.67 -6.01 -15.74
C LYS A 123 31.48 -5.17 -15.24
N ASP A 124 30.38 -5.18 -15.98
CA ASP A 124 29.19 -4.35 -15.70
C ASP A 124 28.23 -5.03 -14.72
N VAL A 125 28.39 -6.34 -14.50
CA VAL A 125 27.55 -7.15 -13.61
C VAL A 125 27.48 -6.55 -12.21
N ALA A 126 28.61 -6.11 -11.65
CA ALA A 126 28.65 -5.57 -10.30
C ALA A 126 27.83 -4.28 -10.19
N GLY A 127 27.96 -3.36 -11.15
CA GLY A 127 27.19 -2.13 -11.20
C GLY A 127 25.69 -2.39 -11.35
N PHE A 128 25.32 -3.29 -12.26
CA PHE A 128 23.94 -3.70 -12.47
C PHE A 128 23.28 -4.27 -11.20
N VAL A 129 24.00 -5.14 -10.47
CA VAL A 129 23.50 -5.70 -9.21
C VAL A 129 23.30 -4.61 -8.15
N VAL A 130 24.26 -3.69 -8.00
CA VAL A 130 24.17 -2.57 -7.06
C VAL A 130 22.95 -1.69 -7.38
N GLU A 131 22.72 -1.40 -8.66
CA GLU A 131 21.57 -0.62 -9.09
C GLU A 131 20.24 -1.35 -8.82
N LYS A 132 20.14 -2.66 -9.08
CA LYS A 132 18.95 -3.45 -8.70
C LYS A 132 18.70 -3.42 -7.20
N VAL A 133 19.73 -3.56 -6.38
CA VAL A 133 19.60 -3.47 -4.91
C VAL A 133 19.08 -2.10 -4.50
N PHE A 134 19.58 -1.02 -5.09
CA PHE A 134 19.09 0.34 -4.84
C PHE A 134 17.61 0.51 -5.20
N LEU A 135 17.15 -0.08 -6.30
CA LEU A 135 15.74 -0.04 -6.71
C LEU A 135 14.82 -0.79 -5.73
N TYR A 136 15.29 -1.89 -5.16
CA TYR A 136 14.55 -2.63 -4.12
C TYR A 136 14.56 -1.88 -2.79
N ASP A 137 15.71 -1.36 -2.36
CA ASP A 137 15.83 -0.58 -1.14
C ASP A 137 14.94 0.67 -1.18
N SER A 138 14.88 1.35 -2.33
CA SER A 138 13.97 2.49 -2.55
C SER A 138 12.50 2.15 -2.28
N LEU A 139 12.08 0.94 -2.63
CA LEU A 139 10.71 0.47 -2.39
C LEU A 139 10.49 0.12 -0.91
N TYR A 140 11.45 -0.53 -0.26
CA TYR A 140 11.37 -0.80 1.18
C TYR A 140 11.31 0.48 2.00
N GLN A 141 12.13 1.48 1.67
CA GLN A 141 12.10 2.79 2.31
C GLN A 141 10.75 3.49 2.14
N LEU A 142 10.12 3.36 0.96
CA LEU A 142 8.76 3.86 0.71
C LEU A 142 7.76 3.18 1.64
N THR A 143 7.72 1.84 1.65
CA THR A 143 6.75 1.08 2.47
C THR A 143 6.92 1.35 3.96
N ASP A 144 8.16 1.39 4.47
CA ASP A 144 8.45 1.72 5.88
C ASP A 144 8.04 3.16 6.21
N GLY A 145 8.34 4.11 5.34
CA GLY A 145 7.95 5.51 5.51
C GLY A 145 6.44 5.70 5.59
N LEU A 146 5.69 5.07 4.69
CA LEU A 146 4.22 5.10 4.68
C LEU A 146 3.64 4.48 5.95
N TYR A 147 4.12 3.29 6.32
CA TYR A 147 3.62 2.60 7.51
C TYR A 147 3.97 3.35 8.80
N LYS A 148 5.15 3.94 8.88
CA LYS A 148 5.57 4.79 10.00
C LYS A 148 4.70 6.03 10.14
N LYS A 149 4.35 6.70 9.03
CA LYS A 149 3.40 7.83 9.03
C LYS A 149 2.03 7.38 9.53
N PHE A 150 1.52 6.26 8.99
CA PHE A 150 0.26 5.68 9.41
C PHE A 150 0.24 5.36 10.91
N ILE A 151 1.23 4.63 11.42
CA ILE A 151 1.24 4.22 12.83
C ILE A 151 1.31 5.41 13.77
N LYS A 152 2.11 6.44 13.44
CA LYS A 152 2.13 7.69 14.22
C LYS A 152 0.76 8.36 14.27
N LEU A 153 0.06 8.41 13.13
CA LEU A 153 -1.29 8.96 13.06
C LEU A 153 -2.28 8.09 13.84
N ARG A 154 -2.20 6.78 13.69
CA ARG A 154 -3.09 5.76 14.27
C ARG A 154 -3.09 5.73 15.79
N VAL A 155 -1.94 6.02 16.41
CA VAL A 155 -1.80 6.12 17.88
C VAL A 155 -1.99 7.53 18.41
N SER A 156 -2.14 8.53 17.53
CA SER A 156 -2.38 9.91 17.92
C SER A 156 -3.87 10.19 18.18
N ASN A 157 -4.16 11.29 18.87
CA ASN A 157 -5.52 11.78 19.05
C ASN A 157 -6.20 12.21 17.73
N GLY A 158 -5.42 12.46 16.67
CA GLY A 158 -5.94 12.84 15.34
C GLY A 158 -6.60 11.70 14.58
N TRP A 159 -6.40 10.44 15.00
CA TRP A 159 -6.99 9.27 14.34
C TRP A 159 -8.51 9.33 14.26
N VAL A 160 -9.18 9.86 15.30
CA VAL A 160 -10.65 9.99 15.35
C VAL A 160 -11.17 10.85 14.20
N THR A 161 -10.48 11.95 13.88
CA THR A 161 -10.81 12.83 12.76
C THR A 161 -10.64 12.10 11.43
N VAL A 162 -9.53 11.40 11.25
CA VAL A 162 -9.24 10.62 10.04
C VAL A 162 -10.30 9.55 9.80
N VAL A 163 -10.71 8.82 10.84
CA VAL A 163 -11.80 7.84 10.76
C VAL A 163 -13.13 8.51 10.39
N SER A 164 -13.42 9.70 10.93
CA SER A 164 -14.61 10.45 10.53
C SER A 164 -14.57 10.83 9.05
N ASP A 165 -13.42 11.24 8.52
CA ASP A 165 -13.30 11.65 7.12
C ASP A 165 -13.30 10.46 6.17
N MET A 166 -12.67 9.34 6.55
CA MET A 166 -12.80 8.07 5.85
C MET A 166 -14.25 7.61 5.78
N ASN A 167 -15.02 7.73 6.87
CA ASN A 167 -16.44 7.40 6.86
C ASN A 167 -17.25 8.32 5.95
N LYS A 168 -16.94 9.61 5.88
CA LYS A 168 -17.58 10.53 4.93
C LYS A 168 -17.28 10.13 3.50
N TRP A 169 -16.02 9.85 3.17
CA TRP A 169 -15.60 9.38 1.84
C TRP A 169 -16.24 8.06 1.46
N ILE A 170 -16.34 7.10 2.39
CA ILE A 170 -17.03 5.84 2.12
C ILE A 170 -18.51 6.08 1.85
N ASN A 171 -19.14 7.11 2.42
CA ASN A 171 -20.59 7.37 2.29
C ASN A 171 -20.97 8.46 1.28
N SER A 172 -19.99 9.14 0.65
CA SER A 172 -20.24 10.00 -0.51
C SER A 172 -20.74 9.21 -1.71
#